data_AF-A0A952TF26-F1
#
_entry.id   AF-A0A952TF26-F1
#
_cell.length_a   1.000
_cell.length_b   1.000
_cell.length_c   1.000
_cell.angle_alpha   90.00
_cell.angle_beta   90.00
_cell.angle_gamma   90.00
#
_symmetry.space_group_name_H-M   'P 1'
#
loop_
_entity.id
_entity.type
_entity.pdbx_description
1 polymer ?
#
loop_
_entity_poly.entity_id
_entity_poly.type
_entity_poly.pdbx_seq_one_letter_code
_entity_poly.pdbx_strand_id
1 'polypeptide(L)'
;MGSFSLTHLLLLLVIVLLFFGPSRLPNLGQSLGRAIRGFKDGLNGQDEESQNSTRSVGSNSPEQLPPSQQPGGQNATTTQNQKDPQSRS
;
A
#
# COMPACT_ATOMS: atom_id res chain seq x y z
N MET A 1 -26.71 -35.40 -14.20
CA MET A 1 -25.36 -35.97 -14.03
C MET A 1 -24.36 -34.82 -13.85
N GLY A 2 -24.07 -34.39 -12.62
CA GLY A 2 -23.24 -33.19 -12.42
C GLY A 2 -22.72 -32.98 -10.99
N SER A 3 -23.22 -33.75 -10.02
CA SER A 3 -22.75 -33.72 -8.63
C SER A 3 -21.36 -34.33 -8.44
N PHE A 4 -20.87 -35.16 -9.36
CA PHE A 4 -19.54 -35.75 -9.23
C PHE A 4 -18.43 -34.70 -9.40
N SER A 5 -18.47 -33.84 -10.42
CA SER A 5 -17.38 -32.88 -10.66
C SER A 5 -17.19 -31.84 -9.57
N LEU A 6 -18.26 -31.23 -9.05
CA LEU A 6 -18.11 -30.12 -8.09
C LEU A 6 -17.70 -30.62 -6.70
N THR A 7 -18.36 -31.68 -6.22
CA THR A 7 -18.09 -32.23 -4.87
C THR A 7 -16.72 -32.91 -4.79
N HIS A 8 -16.25 -33.55 -5.88
CA HIS A 8 -14.91 -34.15 -5.92
C HIS A 8 -13.82 -33.07 -5.96
N LEU A 9 -14.03 -31.99 -6.73
CA LEU A 9 -13.11 -30.85 -6.72
C LEU A 9 -13.03 -30.20 -5.33
N LEU A 10 -14.16 -30.04 -4.64
CA LEU A 10 -14.20 -29.50 -3.29
C LEU A 10 -13.47 -30.43 -2.30
N LEU A 11 -13.69 -31.74 -2.38
CA LEU A 11 -13.04 -32.72 -1.51
C LEU A 11 -11.52 -32.75 -1.73
N LEU A 12 -11.07 -32.72 -2.99
CA LEU A 12 -9.65 -32.61 -3.33
C LEU A 12 -9.04 -31.32 -2.79
N LEU A 13 -9.75 -30.19 -2.96
CA LEU A 13 -9.33 -28.89 -2.47
C LEU A 13 -9.15 -28.93 -0.94
N VAL A 14 -10.10 -29.51 -0.20
CA VAL A 14 -9.99 -29.67 1.25
C VAL A 14 -8.74 -30.45 1.64
N ILE A 15 -8.46 -31.59 1.00
CA ILE A 15 -7.24 -32.36 1.30
C ILE A 15 -5.98 -31.55 1.00
N VAL A 16 -5.92 -30.86 -0.14
CA VAL A 16 -4.78 -29.99 -0.47
C VAL A 16 -4.62 -28.88 0.56
N LEU A 17 -5.71 -28.26 1.03
CA LEU A 17 -5.66 -27.25 2.10
C LEU A 17 -5.20 -27.82 3.44
N LEU A 18 -5.52 -29.08 3.77
CA LEU A 18 -5.02 -29.72 4.99
C LEU A 18 -3.50 -29.95 4.92
N PHE A 19 -2.98 -30.36 3.76
CA PHE A 19 -1.55 -30.60 3.56
C PHE A 19 -0.74 -29.30 3.45
N PHE A 20 -1.20 -28.34 2.63
CA PHE A 20 -0.49 -27.07 2.39
C PHE A 20 -0.83 -25.99 3.43
N GLY A 21 -1.98 -26.09 4.07
CA GLY A 21 -2.53 -25.07 4.96
C GLY A 21 -3.23 -23.92 4.18
N PRO A 22 -4.37 -23.40 4.67
CA PRO A 22 -5.07 -22.26 4.04
C PRO A 22 -4.19 -21.00 3.93
N SER A 23 -3.25 -20.78 4.85
CA SER A 23 -2.37 -19.61 4.84
C SER A 23 -1.37 -19.58 3.69
N ARG A 24 -1.06 -20.71 3.06
CA ARG A 24 -0.09 -20.77 1.96
C ARG A 24 -0.70 -20.53 0.59
N LEU A 25 -1.99 -20.83 0.42
CA LEU A 25 -2.74 -20.54 -0.82
C LEU A 25 -2.72 -19.07 -1.25
N PRO A 26 -2.98 -18.06 -0.39
CA PRO A 26 -2.98 -16.66 -0.82
C PRO A 26 -1.57 -16.18 -1.23
N ASN A 27 -0.53 -16.62 -0.52
CA ASN A 27 0.86 -16.28 -0.86
C ASN A 27 1.28 -16.84 -2.23
N LEU A 28 0.95 -18.11 -2.51
CA LEU A 28 1.23 -18.75 -3.81
C LEU A 28 0.31 -18.20 -4.91
N GLY A 29 -0.96 -17.94 -4.58
CA GLY A 29 -1.95 -17.41 -5.51
C GLY A 29 -1.63 -15.97 -5.95
N GLN A 30 -1.04 -15.15 -5.09
CA GLN A 30 -0.65 -13.78 -5.45
C GLN A 30 0.49 -13.76 -6.47
N SER A 31 1.51 -14.61 -6.31
CA SER A 31 2.63 -14.70 -7.26
C SER A 31 2.20 -15.33 -8.59
N LEU A 32 1.45 -16.44 -8.54
CA LEU A 32 0.89 -17.09 -9.73
C LEU A 32 -0.11 -16.17 -10.45
N GLY A 33 -0.95 -15.45 -9.70
CA GLY A 33 -1.94 -14.53 -10.25
C GLY A 33 -1.30 -13.36 -10.99
N ARG A 34 -0.21 -12.79 -10.47
CA ARG A 34 0.57 -11.76 -11.17
C ARG A 34 1.19 -12.29 -12.47
N ALA A 35 1.74 -13.50 -12.45
CA ALA A 35 2.31 -14.14 -13.64
C ALA A 35 1.25 -14.45 -14.70
N ILE A 36 0.11 -15.00 -14.30
CA ILE A 36 -1.02 -15.30 -15.19
C ILE A 36 -1.62 -14.01 -15.76
N ARG A 37 -1.71 -12.94 -14.95
CA ARG A 37 -2.19 -11.62 -15.40
C ARG A 37 -1.29 -11.07 -16.49
N GLY A 38 0.02 -10.99 -16.24
CA GLY A 38 0.99 -10.53 -17.24
C GLY A 38 1.06 -11.42 -18.48
N PHE A 39 0.88 -12.74 -18.33
CA PHE A 39 0.79 -13.66 -19.46
C PHE A 39 -0.46 -13.38 -20.31
N LYS A 40 -1.62 -13.18 -19.68
CA LYS A 40 -2.86 -12.82 -20.39
C LYS A 40 -2.75 -11.47 -21.08
N ASP A 41 -2.19 -10.47 -20.40
CA ASP A 41 -2.00 -9.13 -20.94
C ASP A 41 -1.04 -9.14 -22.15
N GLY A 42 0.01 -9.98 -22.10
CA GLY A 42 0.93 -10.19 -23.22
C GLY A 42 0.32 -10.97 -24.39
N LEU A 43 -0.56 -11.94 -24.12
CA LEU A 43 -1.30 -12.67 -25.16
C LEU A 43 -2.37 -11.79 -25.84
N ASN A 44 -2.94 -10.84 -25.10
CA ASN A 44 -3.98 -9.94 -25.58
C ASN A 44 -3.45 -8.68 -26.29
N GLY A 45 -2.12 -8.54 -26.42
CA GLY A 45 -1.44 -7.60 -27.33
C GLY A 45 -2.03 -6.19 -27.49
N GLN A 46 -1.47 -5.22 -26.77
CA GLN A 46 -1.36 -3.80 -27.16
C GLN A 46 -2.59 -2.87 -27.18
N ASP A 47 -3.82 -3.32 -26.93
CA ASP A 47 -4.98 -2.40 -27.03
C ASP A 47 -5.42 -1.74 -25.72
N GLU A 48 -4.90 -2.15 -24.56
CA GLU A 48 -5.28 -1.56 -23.26
C GLU A 48 -4.03 -1.14 -22.48
N GLU A 49 -3.37 -0.07 -22.95
CA GLU A 49 -2.56 0.75 -22.07
C GLU A 49 -3.46 1.23 -20.92
N SER A 50 -3.03 0.96 -19.69
CA SER A 50 -3.64 1.46 -18.45
C SER A 50 -4.86 0.67 -17.94
N GLN A 51 -4.73 0.08 -16.75
CA GLN A 51 -5.24 0.72 -15.52
C GLN A 51 -5.17 -0.27 -14.35
N ASN A 52 -4.78 0.28 -13.19
CA ASN A 52 -4.93 -0.31 -11.86
C ASN A 52 -3.80 -1.25 -11.34
N SER A 53 -2.58 -0.73 -11.21
CA SER A 53 -1.62 -1.21 -10.19
C SER A 53 -1.46 -0.25 -8.99
N THR A 54 -2.37 0.71 -8.81
CA THR A 54 -2.38 1.60 -7.63
C THR A 54 -3.78 1.72 -7.04
N ARG A 55 -4.31 0.66 -6.43
CA ARG A 55 -5.32 0.83 -5.38
C ARG A 55 -5.30 -0.32 -4.37
N SER A 56 -5.08 0.06 -3.10
CA SER A 56 -4.86 -0.74 -1.88
C SER A 56 -3.44 -1.33 -1.80
N VAL A 57 -2.58 -0.96 -0.84
CA VAL A 57 -2.83 -0.75 0.61
C VAL A 57 -1.92 0.36 1.13
N GLY A 58 -2.51 1.38 1.79
CA GLY A 58 -1.77 2.44 2.48
C GLY A 58 -2.42 3.83 2.51
N SER A 59 -3.75 3.94 2.51
CA SER A 59 -4.46 5.20 2.78
C SER A 59 -5.30 5.06 4.05
N ASN A 60 -4.62 5.10 5.19
CA ASN A 60 -5.20 5.49 6.48
C ASN A 60 -4.93 6.98 6.68
N SER A 61 -5.74 7.84 6.04
CA SER A 61 -5.90 9.25 6.44
C SER A 61 -7.24 9.78 5.95
N PRO A 62 -8.12 10.15 6.90
CA PRO A 62 -8.83 11.41 6.73
C PRO A 62 -8.72 12.24 8.02
N GLU A 63 -7.64 13.01 8.15
CA GLU A 63 -7.65 14.25 8.94
C GLU A 63 -6.51 15.19 8.46
N GLN A 64 -6.62 15.62 7.20
CA GLN A 64 -6.02 16.89 6.78
C GLN A 64 -7.12 17.95 6.91
N LEU A 65 -7.15 18.60 8.07
CA LEU A 65 -7.85 19.87 8.27
C LEU A 65 -7.00 21.00 7.65
N PRO A 66 -7.64 22.02 7.06
CA PRO A 66 -7.02 23.01 6.17
C PRO A 66 -5.91 23.83 6.85
N PRO A 67 -4.92 24.32 6.08
CA PRO A 67 -3.95 25.28 6.57
C PRO A 67 -4.67 26.60 6.90
N SER A 68 -4.94 26.81 8.19
CA SER A 68 -5.25 28.14 8.71
C SER A 68 -4.04 29.04 8.45
N GLN A 69 -4.18 29.89 7.43
CA GLN A 69 -3.32 31.06 7.22
C GLN A 69 -3.28 31.87 8.51
N GLN A 70 -2.13 31.90 9.19
CA GLN A 70 -1.88 32.88 10.23
C GLN A 70 -0.78 33.84 9.73
N PRO A 71 -1.15 35.05 9.27
CA PRO A 71 -0.19 36.09 9.01
C PRO A 71 0.22 36.68 10.37
N GLY A 72 1.44 36.41 10.80
CA GLY A 72 1.97 36.90 12.08
C GLY A 72 3.48 36.93 12.05
N GLY A 73 4.04 37.93 11.37
CA GLY A 73 5.46 38.19 11.38
C GLY A 73 5.93 38.60 12.77
N GLN A 74 6.90 37.88 13.32
CA GLN A 74 7.81 38.41 14.32
C GLN A 74 9.07 37.56 14.36
N ASN A 75 9.94 37.92 13.41
CA ASN A 75 11.35 37.61 13.45
C ASN A 75 11.94 38.50 14.56
N ALA A 76 12.28 37.92 15.71
CA ALA A 76 13.19 38.54 16.66
C ALA A 76 13.99 37.42 17.34
N THR A 77 15.03 37.04 16.63
CA THR A 77 16.26 36.37 17.04
C THR A 77 16.61 36.58 18.52
N THR A 78 16.37 35.56 19.34
CA THR A 78 17.14 35.32 20.57
C THR A 78 18.54 34.89 20.14
N THR A 79 19.46 35.85 20.02
CA THR A 79 20.90 35.62 20.03
C THR A 79 21.45 36.26 21.29
N GLN A 80 21.60 35.39 22.28
CA GLN A 80 22.25 35.59 23.55
C GLN A 80 23.77 35.56 23.33
N ASN A 81 24.39 36.71 23.02
CA ASN A 81 25.84 36.92 23.22
C ASN A 81 26.26 38.39 23.04
N GLN A 82 26.11 39.23 24.06
CA GLN A 82 27.01 40.37 24.28
C GLN A 82 26.82 40.87 25.72
N LYS A 83 27.52 40.22 26.64
CA LYS A 83 27.77 40.74 27.97
C LYS A 83 28.73 41.94 27.83
N ASP A 84 28.41 43.01 28.54
CA ASP A 84 29.26 44.15 28.91
C ASP A 84 29.53 45.25 27.85
N PRO A 85 28.78 46.36 27.95
CA PRO A 85 29.34 47.70 27.87
C PRO A 85 29.28 48.39 29.25
N GLN A 86 30.35 49.10 29.62
CA GLN A 86 30.48 50.05 30.74
C GLN A 86 31.06 49.56 32.09
N SER A 87 32.39 49.65 32.17
CA SER A 87 33.09 50.52 33.12
C SER A 87 34.43 50.84 32.43
N ARG A 88 34.73 52.05 31.95
CA ARG A 88 34.71 53.37 32.61
C ARG A 88 35.38 53.35 33.99
N SER A 89 36.70 53.09 34.00
CA SER A 89 37.75 53.85 34.69
C SER A 89 39.11 53.22 34.38
#